data_AF-A0AA91PW17-F1
#
_entry.id   AF-A0AA91PW17-F1
#
_cell.length_a   1.000
_cell.length_b   1.000
_cell.length_c   1.000
_cell.angle_alpha   90.00
_cell.angle_beta   90.00
_cell.angle_gamma   90.00
#
_symmetry.space_group_name_H-M   'P 1'
#
loop_
_entity.id
_entity.type
_entity.pdbx_description
1 polymer ?
#
loop_
_entity_poly.entity_id
_entity_poly.type
_entity_poly.pdbx_seq_one_letter_code
_entity_poly.pdbx_strand_id
1 'polypeptide(L)'
;MHYGENQSRVVKLLELQGDKMDILRILTALPNSFPLHKVRLFFHETLRKQDESLNASRITSQLYKVGSIKVRNKWLETQSASVTINSGKQLCNICHTNLGYSVLCIDTDGQVVHYGCLNKRKTDK
;
A
#
# COMPACT_ATOMS: atom_id res chain seq x y z
N MET A 1 -41.43 -39.86 -2.28
CA MET A 1 -40.63 -38.61 -2.39
C MET A 1 -39.21 -38.88 -1.89
N HIS A 2 -38.19 -38.67 -2.74
CA HIS A 2 -36.77 -38.96 -2.44
C HIS A 2 -36.07 -37.80 -1.69
N TYR A 3 -36.55 -37.46 -0.49
CA TYR A 3 -36.01 -36.32 0.28
C TYR A 3 -34.52 -36.45 0.63
N GLY A 4 -34.05 -37.65 0.99
CA GLY A 4 -32.64 -37.88 1.34
C GLY A 4 -31.69 -37.71 0.16
N GLU A 5 -32.10 -38.12 -1.04
CA GLU A 5 -31.29 -37.99 -2.26
C GLU A 5 -31.15 -36.53 -2.69
N ASN A 6 -32.25 -35.76 -2.62
CA ASN A 6 -32.23 -34.33 -2.91
C ASN A 6 -31.33 -33.57 -1.93
N GLN A 7 -31.35 -33.91 -0.64
CA GLN A 7 -30.44 -33.31 0.35
C GLN A 7 -28.98 -33.54 -0.01
N SER A 8 -28.59 -34.77 -0.37
CA SER A 8 -27.21 -35.08 -0.76
C SER A 8 -26.77 -34.33 -2.02
N ARG A 9 -27.67 -34.15 -3.00
CA ARG A 9 -27.40 -33.36 -4.20
C ARG A 9 -27.18 -31.88 -3.87
N VAL A 10 -27.96 -31.31 -2.95
CA VAL A 10 -27.80 -29.93 -2.48
C VAL A 10 -26.45 -29.74 -1.78
N VAL A 11 -26.08 -30.66 -0.87
CA VAL A 11 -24.76 -30.61 -0.20
C VAL A 11 -23.63 -30.62 -1.23
N LYS A 12 -23.67 -31.57 -2.17
CA LYS A 12 -22.66 -31.68 -3.23
C LYS A 12 -22.59 -30.42 -4.10
N LEU A 13 -23.72 -29.79 -4.39
CA LEU A 13 -23.76 -28.53 -5.14
C LEU A 13 -23.08 -27.40 -4.36
N LEU A 14 -23.36 -27.28 -3.06
CA LEU A 14 -22.76 -26.25 -2.21
C LEU A 14 -21.25 -26.46 -2.03
N GLU A 15 -20.81 -27.70 -1.88
CA GLU A 15 -19.37 -28.02 -1.80
C GLU A 15 -18.63 -27.69 -3.11
N LEU A 16 -19.24 -27.94 -4.27
CA LEU A 16 -18.59 -27.72 -5.57
C LEU A 16 -18.69 -26.28 -6.07
N GLN A 17 -19.81 -25.60 -5.83
CA GLN A 17 -20.13 -24.30 -6.44
C GLN A 17 -20.58 -23.24 -5.45
N GLY A 18 -20.72 -23.57 -4.16
CA GLY A 18 -21.21 -22.62 -3.15
C GLY A 18 -20.29 -21.43 -2.93
N ASP A 19 -18.99 -21.57 -3.22
CA ASP A 19 -18.00 -20.47 -3.15
C ASP A 19 -18.32 -19.30 -4.10
N LYS A 20 -19.09 -19.56 -5.16
CA LYS A 20 -19.52 -18.55 -6.14
C LYS A 20 -20.86 -17.92 -5.79
N MET A 21 -21.47 -18.35 -4.70
CA MET A 21 -22.80 -17.94 -4.28
C MET A 21 -22.72 -17.09 -3.01
N ASP A 22 -23.69 -16.20 -2.84
CA ASP A 22 -23.83 -15.44 -1.61
C ASP A 22 -24.33 -16.36 -0.48
N ILE A 23 -23.54 -16.46 0.59
CA ILE A 23 -23.83 -17.30 1.75
C ILE A 23 -25.17 -16.94 2.42
N LEU A 24 -25.53 -15.64 2.46
CA LEU A 24 -26.79 -15.19 3.06
C LEU A 24 -27.98 -15.60 2.20
N ARG A 25 -27.82 -15.57 0.87
CA ARG A 25 -28.84 -16.08 -0.06
C ARG A 25 -29.00 -17.59 0.06
N ILE A 26 -27.91 -18.34 0.24
CA ILE A 26 -27.97 -19.78 0.46
C ILE A 26 -28.72 -20.09 1.76
N LEU A 27 -28.38 -19.41 2.85
CA LEU A 27 -28.99 -19.63 4.16
C LEU A 27 -30.49 -19.33 4.16
N THR A 28 -30.93 -18.31 3.42
CA THR A 28 -32.35 -17.94 3.31
C THR A 28 -33.12 -18.82 2.34
N ALA A 29 -32.45 -19.44 1.36
CA ALA A 29 -33.08 -20.34 0.40
C ALA A 29 -33.23 -21.79 0.93
N LEU A 30 -32.42 -22.19 1.91
CA LEU A 30 -32.51 -23.53 2.50
C LEU A 30 -33.81 -23.67 3.32
N PRO A 31 -34.56 -24.77 3.17
CA PRO A 31 -35.73 -25.03 4.01
C PRO A 31 -35.34 -25.13 5.49
N ASN A 32 -36.21 -24.66 6.40
CA ASN A 32 -35.99 -24.78 7.85
C ASN A 32 -35.83 -26.23 8.34
N SER A 33 -36.34 -27.20 7.58
CA SER A 33 -36.20 -28.64 7.86
C SER A 33 -34.87 -29.25 7.36
N PHE A 34 -34.02 -28.46 6.69
CA PHE A 34 -32.76 -28.94 6.15
C PHE A 34 -31.73 -29.16 7.28
N PRO A 35 -31.07 -30.33 7.34
CA PRO A 35 -30.09 -30.63 8.38
C PRO A 35 -28.78 -29.84 8.16
N LEU A 36 -28.58 -28.77 8.92
CA LEU A 36 -27.39 -27.89 8.85
C LEU A 36 -26.06 -28.63 9.05
N HIS A 37 -26.04 -29.72 9.84
CA HIS A 37 -24.82 -30.50 10.06
C HIS A 37 -24.24 -31.08 8.76
N LYS A 38 -25.07 -31.29 7.72
CA LYS A 38 -24.62 -31.83 6.43
C LYS A 38 -23.84 -30.82 5.58
N VAL A 39 -24.03 -29.52 5.81
CA VAL A 39 -23.34 -28.43 5.08
C VAL A 39 -22.24 -27.78 5.92
N ARG A 40 -21.85 -28.43 7.02
CA ARG A 40 -20.81 -27.92 7.95
C ARG A 40 -19.49 -27.66 7.24
N LEU A 41 -19.06 -28.55 6.35
CA LEU A 41 -17.79 -28.42 5.62
C LEU A 41 -17.81 -27.17 4.73
N PHE A 42 -18.88 -27.01 3.94
CA PHE A 42 -19.10 -25.82 3.12
C PHE A 42 -19.04 -24.52 3.95
N PHE A 43 -19.73 -24.45 5.09
CA PHE A 43 -19.69 -23.24 5.93
C PHE A 43 -18.32 -22.98 6.54
N HIS A 44 -17.65 -24.02 7.01
CA HIS A 44 -16.31 -23.89 7.58
C HIS A 44 -15.31 -23.35 6.54
N GLU A 45 -15.33 -23.90 5.33
CA GLU A 45 -14.47 -23.44 4.24
C GLU A 45 -14.79 -22.01 3.81
N THR A 46 -16.08 -21.66 3.72
CA THR A 46 -16.52 -20.32 3.34
C THR A 46 -16.08 -19.29 4.38
N LEU A 47 -16.31 -19.54 5.67
CA LEU A 47 -15.91 -18.65 6.76
C LEU A 47 -14.40 -18.49 6.83
N ARG A 48 -13.65 -19.59 6.68
CA ARG A 48 -12.18 -19.55 6.66
C ARG A 48 -11.66 -18.67 5.53
N LYS A 49 -12.18 -18.82 4.30
CA LYS A 49 -11.78 -17.98 3.17
C LYS A 49 -12.11 -16.51 3.38
N GLN A 50 -13.27 -16.21 3.96
CA GLN A 50 -13.67 -14.83 4.28
C GLN A 50 -12.74 -14.21 5.33
N ASP A 51 -12.38 -14.96 6.37
CA ASP A 51 -11.44 -14.50 7.40
C ASP A 51 -10.03 -14.28 6.83
N GLU A 52 -9.53 -15.22 6.02
CA GLU A 52 -8.25 -15.09 5.32
C GLU A 52 -8.23 -13.84 4.42
N SER A 53 -9.28 -13.62 3.63
CA SER A 53 -9.41 -12.44 2.76
C SER A 53 -9.46 -11.14 3.57
N LEU A 54 -10.22 -11.11 4.67
CA LEU A 54 -10.33 -9.95 5.54
C LEU A 54 -8.99 -9.63 6.20
N ASN A 55 -8.30 -10.65 6.71
CA ASN A 55 -7.00 -10.52 7.34
C ASN A 55 -5.95 -10.02 6.33
N ALA A 56 -5.90 -10.60 5.13
CA ALA A 56 -5.02 -10.14 4.05
C ALA A 56 -5.28 -8.66 3.72
N SER A 57 -6.55 -8.27 3.52
CA SER A 57 -6.92 -6.89 3.26
C SER A 57 -6.51 -5.93 4.38
N ARG A 58 -6.65 -6.35 5.64
CA ARG A 58 -6.22 -5.56 6.82
C ARG A 58 -4.71 -5.37 6.81
N ILE A 59 -3.94 -6.44 6.65
CA ILE A 59 -2.47 -6.39 6.59
C ILE A 59 -2.02 -5.46 5.46
N THR A 60 -2.54 -5.66 4.25
CA THR A 60 -2.22 -4.83 3.09
C THR A 60 -2.54 -3.35 3.35
N SER A 61 -3.70 -3.04 3.94
CA SER A 61 -4.06 -1.66 4.31
C SER A 61 -3.05 -1.03 5.28
N GLN A 62 -2.61 -1.78 6.30
CA GLN A 62 -1.63 -1.27 7.25
C GLN A 62 -0.25 -1.07 6.61
N LEU A 63 0.18 -1.97 5.73
CA LEU A 63 1.42 -1.82 4.99
C LEU A 63 1.42 -0.56 4.12
N TYR A 64 0.30 -0.27 3.43
CA TYR A 64 0.16 0.98 2.67
C TYR A 64 0.24 2.22 3.55
N LYS A 65 -0.38 2.21 4.73
CA LYS A 65 -0.29 3.33 5.68
C LYS A 65 1.14 3.57 6.15
N VAL A 66 1.85 2.51 6.54
CA VAL A 66 3.26 2.60 6.95
C VAL A 66 4.12 3.12 5.80
N GLY A 67 3.91 2.60 4.58
CA GLY A 67 4.61 3.08 3.38
C GLY A 67 4.37 4.56 3.11
N SER A 68 3.11 5.00 3.18
CA SER A 68 2.74 6.41 2.99
C SER A 68 3.38 7.32 4.03
N ILE A 69 3.40 6.91 5.30
CA ILE A 69 4.04 7.68 6.38
C ILE A 69 5.55 7.75 6.14
N LYS A 70 6.20 6.65 5.74
CA LYS A 70 7.63 6.63 5.44
C LYS A 70 8.01 7.58 4.31
N VAL A 71 7.23 7.58 3.22
CA VAL A 71 7.45 8.51 2.10
C VAL A 71 7.25 9.95 2.54
N ARG A 72 6.18 10.23 3.30
CA ARG A 72 5.92 11.57 3.84
C ARG A 72 7.04 12.05 4.77
N ASN A 73 7.53 11.19 5.65
CA ASN A 73 8.64 11.53 6.55
C ASN A 73 9.91 11.85 5.76
N LYS A 74 10.27 11.02 4.76
CA LYS A 74 11.43 11.29 3.91
C LYS A 74 11.31 12.64 3.17
N TRP A 75 10.10 12.96 2.70
CA TRP A 75 9.84 14.25 2.07
C TRP A 75 9.98 15.41 3.05
N LEU A 76 9.42 15.29 4.26
CA LEU A 76 9.58 16.29 5.32
C LEU A 76 11.03 16.47 5.73
N GLU A 77 11.78 15.38 5.90
CA GLU A 77 13.22 15.41 6.21
C GLU A 77 13.99 16.17 5.12
N THR A 78 13.73 15.85 3.85
CA THR A 78 14.37 16.52 2.71
C THR A 78 13.97 18.00 2.62
N GLN A 79 12.70 18.32 2.87
CA GLN A 79 12.22 19.71 2.86
C GLN A 79 12.77 20.53 4.04
N SER A 80 12.94 19.89 5.19
CA SER A 80 13.51 20.52 6.39
C SER A 80 15.03 20.69 6.32
N ALA A 81 15.69 20.06 5.35
CA ALA A 81 17.12 20.19 5.16
C ALA A 81 17.48 21.65 4.85
N SER A 82 18.22 22.27 5.75
CA SER A 82 18.73 23.63 5.61
C SER A 82 20.25 23.61 5.72
N VAL A 83 20.92 24.46 4.94
CA VAL A 83 22.37 24.67 5.03
C VAL A 83 22.64 26.08 5.51
N THR A 84 23.43 26.19 6.57
CA THR A 84 23.87 27.48 7.11
C THR A 84 25.02 28.03 6.28
N ILE A 85 24.90 29.27 5.80
CA ILE A 85 25.98 29.98 5.12
C ILE A 85 26.69 30.84 6.17
N ASN A 86 27.92 30.46 6.52
CA ASN A 86 28.66 31.10 7.62
C ASN A 86 29.15 32.51 7.24
N SER A 87 29.38 32.80 5.96
CA SER A 87 29.85 34.10 5.49
C SER A 87 29.62 34.30 4.00
N GLY A 88 29.34 35.54 3.57
CA GLY A 88 29.30 35.90 2.15
C GLY A 88 30.65 35.76 1.41
N LYS A 89 31.75 35.59 2.16
CA LYS A 89 33.10 35.28 1.63
C LYS A 89 33.32 33.79 1.37
N GLN A 90 32.36 32.93 1.70
CA GLN A 90 32.44 31.51 1.37
C GLN A 90 32.54 31.36 -0.15
N LEU A 91 33.44 30.51 -0.62
CA LEU A 91 33.70 30.31 -2.05
C LEU A 91 32.73 29.29 -2.63
N CYS A 92 32.28 29.52 -3.86
CA CYS A 92 31.56 28.54 -4.65
C CYS A 92 32.52 27.43 -5.12
N ASN A 93 32.17 26.16 -4.91
CA ASN A 93 33.01 25.02 -5.32
C ASN A 93 33.15 24.83 -6.84
N ILE A 94 32.36 25.55 -7.66
CA ILE A 94 32.40 25.44 -9.13
C ILE A 94 33.25 26.54 -9.76
N CYS A 95 33.02 27.80 -9.39
CA CYS A 95 33.71 28.96 -9.99
C CYS A 95 34.77 29.59 -9.08
N HIS A 96 34.95 29.06 -7.86
CA HIS A 96 35.89 29.55 -6.85
C HIS A 96 35.77 31.06 -6.54
N THR A 97 34.60 31.64 -6.80
CA THR A 97 34.26 33.04 -6.48
C THR A 97 33.37 33.08 -5.23
N ASN A 98 33.41 34.19 -4.49
CA ASN A 98 32.56 34.40 -3.31
C ASN A 98 31.06 34.20 -3.62
N LEU A 99 30.34 33.54 -2.70
CA LEU A 99 28.89 33.32 -2.81
C LEU A 99 28.11 34.64 -2.80
N GLY A 100 28.53 35.60 -1.96
CA GLY A 100 27.92 36.93 -1.89
C GLY A 100 26.40 36.90 -1.70
N TYR A 101 25.68 37.82 -2.35
CA TYR A 101 24.21 37.94 -2.34
C TYR A 101 23.53 37.35 -3.58
N SER A 102 24.21 36.44 -4.28
CA SER A 102 23.69 35.84 -5.52
C SER A 102 22.65 34.74 -5.22
N VAL A 103 21.95 34.25 -6.25
CA VAL A 103 21.02 33.11 -6.09
C VAL A 103 21.81 31.83 -5.87
N LEU A 104 21.60 31.20 -4.71
CA LEU A 104 22.33 30.03 -4.27
C LEU A 104 21.50 28.76 -4.38
N CYS A 105 22.16 27.63 -4.52
CA CYS A 105 21.55 26.30 -4.49
C CYS A 105 22.51 25.30 -3.84
N ILE A 106 21.98 24.12 -3.50
CA ILE A 106 22.75 23.03 -2.91
C ILE A 106 23.04 22.00 -4.02
N ASP A 107 24.31 21.65 -4.21
CA ASP A 107 24.74 20.60 -5.14
C ASP A 107 24.43 19.19 -4.57
N THR A 108 24.58 18.14 -5.38
CA THR A 108 24.36 16.74 -4.96
C THR A 108 25.22 16.31 -3.77
N ASP A 109 26.36 16.98 -3.58
CA ASP A 109 27.31 16.73 -2.48
C ASP A 109 27.00 17.57 -1.22
N GLY A 110 25.85 18.27 -1.19
CA GLY A 110 25.44 19.09 -0.04
C GLY A 110 26.15 20.45 0.07
N GLN A 111 26.92 20.84 -0.95
CA GLN A 111 27.69 22.08 -0.96
C GLN A 111 26.88 23.25 -1.52
N VAL A 112 27.03 24.44 -0.93
CA VAL A 112 26.39 25.66 -1.42
C VAL A 112 27.15 26.20 -2.63
N VAL A 113 26.45 26.33 -3.75
CA VAL A 113 27.00 26.82 -5.03
C VAL A 113 26.06 27.84 -5.65
N HIS A 114 26.58 28.64 -6.58
CA HIS A 114 25.73 29.53 -7.37
C HIS A 114 24.77 28.73 -8.26
N TYR A 115 23.50 29.14 -8.32
CA TYR A 115 22.50 28.51 -9.18
C TYR A 115 22.93 28.45 -10.64
N GLY A 116 23.49 29.54 -11.17
CA GLY A 116 23.99 29.61 -12.54
C GLY A 116 25.17 28.66 -12.80
N CYS A 117 26.03 28.41 -11.81
CA CYS A 117 27.15 27.48 -11.95
C CYS A 117 26.67 26.03 -12.00
N LEU A 118 25.70 25.67 -11.15
CA LEU A 118 25.12 24.33 -11.15
C LEU A 118 24.39 24.04 -12.48
N ASN A 119 23.67 25.03 -13.02
CA ASN A 119 22.94 24.86 -14.27
C ASN A 119 23.87 24.63 -15.48
N LYS A 120 24.97 25.39 -15.57
CA LYS A 120 26.01 25.19 -16.61
C LYS A 120 26.66 23.80 -16.53
N ARG A 121 26.99 23.34 -15.31
CA ARG A 121 27.56 22.00 -15.08
C ARG A 121 26.61 20.86 -15.48
N LYS A 122 25.29 21.08 -15.44
CA LYS A 122 24.28 20.11 -15.90
C LYS A 122 24.14 20.06 -17.42
N THR A 123 24.35 21.18 -18.11
CA THR A 123 24.29 21.25 -19.59
C THR A 123 25.57 20.78 -20.27
N ASP A 124 26.71 20.82 -19.57
CA ASP A 124 28.00 20.33 -20.06
C ASP A 124 28.22 18.81 -19.85
N LYS A 125 27.23 18.11 -19.28
CA LYS A 125 27.17 16.65 -19.12
C LYS A 125 26.18 16.05 -20.11
#